data_AF-A0A6J4H4P0-F1
#
_entry.id   AF-A0A6J4H4P0-F1
#
_cell.length_a   1.000
_cell.length_b   1.000
_cell.length_c   1.000
_cell.angle_alpha   90.00
_cell.angle_beta   90.00
_cell.angle_gamma   90.00
#
_symmetry.space_group_name_H-M   'P 1'
#
loop_
_entity.id
_entity.type
_entity.pdbx_description
1 polymer ?
#
loop_
_entity_poly.entity_id
_entity_poly.type
_entity_poly.pdbx_seq_one_letter_code
_entity_poly.pdbx_strand_id
1 'polypeptide(L)'
;MLVLVADEPDAPASEESAVTLDALASPFAFGDGDGAEFGGPRIAEEDFPTGLDCGDLHVFWPAPRSCSGPVRVRGRLFEEHHGSAPERFPRTVGTVARVRVVTQEYVPSPTEERLYLHGDAPPRYRDVPRSPTRFAGPPEEDGPYWAESGVLVDLEIPGPA
;
A
#
# COMPACT_ATOMS: atom_id res chain seq x y z
N MET A 1 9.51 1.93 2.84
CA MET A 1 9.00 1.50 4.17
C MET A 1 7.64 0.87 3.99
N LEU A 2 7.17 -0.04 4.87
CA LEU A 2 5.87 -0.68 4.69
C LEU A 2 4.76 0.09 5.42
N VAL A 3 3.73 0.48 4.68
CA VAL A 3 2.52 1.13 5.18
C VAL A 3 1.32 0.21 4.94
N LEU A 4 0.52 -0.05 5.98
CA LEU A 4 -0.75 -0.74 5.83
C LEU A 4 -1.85 0.26 5.53
N VAL A 5 -2.52 0.08 4.41
CA VAL A 5 -3.83 0.69 4.17
C VAL A 5 -4.85 -0.39 4.47
N ALA A 6 -5.57 -0.23 5.58
CA ALA A 6 -6.68 -1.11 5.90
C ALA A 6 -7.69 -1.07 4.74
N ASP A 7 -8.29 -2.22 4.41
CA ASP A 7 -9.28 -2.21 3.35
C ASP A 7 -10.50 -1.41 3.81
N GLU A 8 -10.84 -0.38 3.04
CA GLU A 8 -12.17 0.23 3.07
C GLU A 8 -13.21 -0.87 2.79
N PRO A 9 -14.41 -0.82 3.42
CA PRO A 9 -15.45 -1.83 3.19
C PRO A 9 -15.84 -1.96 1.71
N ASP A 10 -15.63 -0.92 0.90
CA ASP A 10 -16.01 -0.84 -0.51
C ASP A 10 -14.81 -0.83 -1.48
N ALA A 11 -13.56 -1.00 -1.00
CA ALA A 11 -12.42 -1.07 -1.90
C ALA A 11 -12.41 -2.41 -2.66
N PRO A 12 -12.28 -2.42 -4.01
CA PRO A 12 -12.06 -3.64 -4.78
C PRO A 12 -10.62 -4.14 -4.56
N ALA A 13 -10.31 -4.56 -3.34
CA ALA A 13 -9.06 -5.26 -3.07
C ALA A 13 -9.23 -6.69 -3.60
N SER A 14 -8.39 -7.08 -4.56
CA SER A 14 -8.29 -8.48 -4.94
C SER A 14 -7.80 -9.28 -3.72
N GLU A 15 -8.42 -10.43 -3.44
CA GLU A 15 -7.97 -11.33 -2.36
C GLU A 15 -6.47 -11.68 -2.48
N GLU A 16 -5.94 -11.65 -3.70
CA GLU A 16 -4.56 -11.94 -4.04
C GLU A 16 -3.53 -10.92 -3.49
N SER A 17 -3.98 -9.72 -3.10
CA SER A 17 -3.11 -8.64 -2.60
C SER A 17 -3.34 -8.25 -1.13
N ALA A 18 -4.40 -8.79 -0.51
CA ALA A 18 -4.71 -8.49 0.88
C ALA A 18 -3.89 -9.36 1.83
N VAL A 19 -3.40 -8.76 2.91
CA VAL A 19 -2.75 -9.45 4.03
C VAL A 19 -3.62 -9.36 5.27
N THR A 20 -3.53 -10.37 6.12
CA THR A 20 -4.06 -10.32 7.50
C THR A 20 -2.88 -10.39 8.46
N LEU A 21 -2.80 -9.43 9.37
CA LEU A 21 -1.76 -9.33 10.38
C LEU A 21 -2.38 -9.49 11.76
N ASP A 22 -1.90 -10.46 12.52
CA ASP A 22 -2.07 -10.52 13.97
C ASP A 22 -0.83 -9.83 14.57
N ALA A 23 -0.98 -8.63 15.14
CA ALA A 23 0.13 -7.76 15.50
C ALA A 23 -0.05 -7.10 16.87
N LEU A 24 1.04 -6.57 17.41
CA LEU A 24 1.00 -5.63 18.54
C LEU A 24 0.95 -4.20 18.01
N ALA A 25 -0.14 -3.51 18.29
CA ALA A 25 -0.31 -2.09 17.98
C ALA A 25 0.31 -1.22 19.06
N SER A 26 1.09 -0.22 18.64
CA SER A 26 1.66 0.80 19.51
C SER A 26 1.37 2.17 18.90
N PRO A 27 0.66 3.07 19.62
CA PRO A 27 0.48 4.45 19.16
C PRO A 27 1.84 5.09 18.89
N PHE A 28 1.96 5.72 17.72
CA PHE A 28 3.15 6.45 17.34
C PHE A 28 2.88 7.94 17.55
N ALA A 29 3.75 8.63 18.28
CA ALA A 29 3.71 10.08 18.37
C ALA A 29 4.70 10.65 17.35
N PHE A 30 4.23 11.52 16.46
CA PHE A 30 5.12 12.36 15.67
C PHE A 30 5.89 13.30 16.63
N GLY A 31 7.19 13.48 16.40
CA GLY A 31 7.96 14.47 17.14
C GLY A 31 7.54 15.88 16.73
N ASP A 32 7.78 16.87 17.60
CA ASP A 32 7.68 18.28 17.22
C ASP A 32 8.60 18.53 16.00
N GLY A 33 8.00 18.85 14.85
CA GLY A 33 8.72 19.11 13.59
C GLY A 33 8.55 18.05 12.48
N ASP A 34 7.90 16.92 12.76
CA ASP A 34 7.65 15.85 11.76
C ASP A 34 6.41 16.12 10.87
N GLY A 35 6.02 17.38 10.70
CA GLY A 35 4.94 17.80 9.82
C GLY A 35 5.36 17.65 8.36
N ALA A 36 5.25 16.45 7.81
CA ALA A 36 5.53 16.21 6.41
C ALA A 36 4.29 16.57 5.58
N GLU A 37 4.42 17.50 4.63
CA GLU A 37 3.50 17.54 3.50
C GLU A 37 3.59 16.19 2.78
N PHE A 38 2.55 15.37 2.96
CA PHE A 38 2.52 13.97 2.54
C PHE A 38 2.24 13.85 1.03
N GLY A 39 3.13 13.18 0.30
CA GLY A 39 2.97 12.88 -1.13
C GLY A 39 2.31 11.52 -1.44
N GLY A 40 2.00 10.71 -0.41
CA GLY A 40 1.28 9.44 -0.50
C GLY A 40 -0.21 9.57 -0.16
N PRO A 41 -0.98 8.47 0.07
CA PRO A 41 -2.31 8.59 0.63
C PRO A 41 -2.21 9.38 1.93
N ARG A 42 -2.83 10.56 1.96
CA ARG A 42 -2.69 11.52 3.06
C ARG A 42 -3.11 10.83 4.35
N ILE A 43 -2.22 10.83 5.35
CA ILE A 43 -2.65 10.63 6.74
C ILE A 43 -3.55 11.82 7.03
N ALA A 44 -4.84 11.56 7.20
CA ALA A 44 -5.79 12.60 7.55
C ALA A 44 -5.45 13.13 8.94
N GLU A 45 -5.78 14.39 9.23
CA GLU A 45 -5.58 14.95 10.59
C GLU A 45 -6.30 14.14 11.68
N GLU A 46 -7.30 13.35 11.29
CA GLU A 46 -8.12 12.48 12.12
C GLU A 46 -7.59 11.04 12.23
N ASP A 47 -6.52 10.70 11.51
CA ASP A 47 -5.88 9.39 11.65
C ASP A 47 -5.04 9.30 12.93
N PHE A 48 -4.86 8.08 13.40
CA PHE A 48 -4.09 7.75 14.60
C PHE A 48 -2.85 6.96 14.19
N PRO A 49 -1.69 7.63 14.01
CA PRO A 49 -0.44 6.98 13.64
C PRO A 49 -0.13 5.82 14.57
N THR A 50 0.01 4.63 14.01
CA THR A 50 0.15 3.40 14.79
C THR A 50 1.24 2.53 14.17
N GLY A 51 2.18 2.07 14.99
CA GLY A 51 3.09 0.99 14.62
C GLY A 51 2.42 -0.36 14.84
N LEU A 52 2.55 -1.27 13.87
CA LEU A 52 2.17 -2.67 13.98
C LEU A 52 3.44 -3.52 13.95
N ASP A 53 3.66 -4.25 15.04
CA ASP A 53 4.76 -5.19 15.20
C ASP A 53 4.26 -6.63 15.09
N CYS A 54 4.73 -7.36 14.09
CA CYS A 54 4.42 -8.76 13.82
C CYS A 54 5.72 -9.57 13.64
N GLY A 55 6.50 -9.70 14.70
CA GLY A 55 7.86 -10.24 14.63
C GLY A 55 8.80 -9.25 13.94
N ASP A 56 9.53 -9.70 12.91
CA ASP A 56 10.43 -8.87 12.11
C ASP A 56 9.70 -8.02 11.04
N LEU A 57 8.37 -8.15 10.95
CA LEU A 57 7.51 -7.28 10.15
C LEU A 57 7.04 -6.09 11.00
N HIS A 58 7.61 -4.92 10.69
CA HIS A 58 7.22 -3.62 11.21
C HIS A 58 6.46 -2.84 10.14
N VAL A 59 5.25 -2.40 10.48
CA VAL A 59 4.35 -1.72 9.53
C VAL A 59 3.79 -0.47 10.16
N PHE A 60 3.84 0.63 9.43
CA PHE A 60 3.14 1.84 9.82
C PHE A 60 1.69 1.79 9.35
N TRP A 61 0.77 2.15 10.23
CA TRP A 61 -0.66 2.12 9.95
C TRP A 61 -1.30 3.44 10.41
N PRO A 62 -1.86 4.27 9.50
CA PRO A 62 -2.77 5.33 9.86
C PRO A 62 -4.10 4.70 10.33
N ALA A 63 -4.20 4.43 11.62
CA ALA A 63 -5.38 3.75 12.15
C ALA A 63 -6.57 4.71 12.20
N PRO A 64 -7.81 4.26 11.89
CA PRO A 64 -9.00 5.12 11.92
C PRO A 64 -9.43 5.51 13.34
N ARG A 65 -8.78 4.94 14.36
CA ARG A 65 -8.99 5.22 15.78
C ARG A 65 -7.73 4.88 16.55
N SER A 66 -7.55 5.50 17.73
CA SER A 66 -6.46 5.15 18.64
C SER A 66 -6.50 3.65 18.98
N CYS A 67 -5.38 2.96 18.77
CA CYS A 67 -5.24 1.52 18.98
C CYS A 67 -3.97 1.21 19.76
N SER A 68 -4.05 0.29 20.72
CA SER A 68 -2.89 -0.23 21.45
C SER A 68 -3.10 -1.69 21.87
N GLY A 69 -2.01 -2.45 21.95
CA GLY A 69 -2.03 -3.87 22.31
C GLY A 69 -2.35 -4.79 21.14
N PRO A 70 -2.73 -6.05 21.40
CA PRO A 70 -2.98 -7.04 20.35
C PRO A 70 -4.15 -6.63 19.44
N VAL A 71 -3.90 -6.64 18.12
CA VAL A 71 -4.90 -6.35 17.10
C VAL A 71 -4.82 -7.37 15.96
N ARG A 72 -5.93 -7.54 15.26
CA ARG A 72 -5.97 -8.25 13.98
C ARG A 72 -6.46 -7.28 12.92
N VAL A 73 -5.65 -7.03 11.91
CA VAL A 73 -5.95 -6.06 10.83
C VAL A 73 -5.82 -6.76 9.49
N ARG A 74 -6.74 -6.46 8.57
CA ARG A 74 -6.69 -6.90 7.18
C ARG A 74 -6.61 -5.69 6.26
N GLY A 75 -5.73 -5.74 5.27
CA GLY A 75 -5.53 -4.64 4.34
C GLY A 75 -4.40 -4.93 3.35
N ARG A 76 -3.91 -3.88 2.69
CA ARG A 76 -2.82 -3.95 1.72
C ARG A 76 -1.57 -3.29 2.27
N LEU A 77 -0.43 -3.94 2.07
CA LEU A 77 0.87 -3.37 2.39
C LEU A 77 1.42 -2.66 1.15
N PHE A 78 1.75 -1.40 1.31
CA PHE A 78 2.39 -0.58 0.29
C PHE A 78 3.82 -0.26 0.72
N GLU A 79 4.72 -0.31 -0.25
CA GLU A 79 6.01 0.36 -0.10
C GLU A 79 5.79 1.85 -0.31
N GLU A 80 6.08 2.63 0.73
CA GLU A 80 6.04 4.09 0.66
C GLU A 80 7.47 4.64 0.69
N HIS A 81 7.80 5.39 -0.35
CA HIS A 81 9.08 6.06 -0.55
C HIS A 81 9.02 7.57 -0.29
N HIS A 82 7.82 8.16 -0.18
CA HIS A 82 7.60 9.60 -0.05
C HIS A 82 7.28 10.07 1.38
N GLY A 83 7.58 9.26 2.40
CA GLY A 83 7.65 9.74 3.79
C GLY A 83 6.36 9.66 4.60
N SER A 84 5.41 8.78 4.25
CA SER A 84 4.16 8.60 5.02
C SER A 84 4.36 7.92 6.38
N ALA A 85 5.58 7.81 6.90
CA ALA A 85 5.81 7.48 8.29
C ALA A 85 7.09 8.13 8.84
N PRO A 86 7.20 8.20 10.19
CA PRO A 86 8.31 8.85 10.89
C PRO A 86 9.67 8.33 10.43
N GLU A 87 10.67 9.22 10.30
CA GLU A 87 12.03 8.84 9.88
C GLU A 87 12.67 7.72 10.73
N ARG A 88 12.28 7.66 12.01
CA ARG A 88 12.78 6.69 13.00
C ARG A 88 11.98 5.39 13.06
N PHE A 89 10.98 5.22 12.18
CA PHE A 89 10.19 4.00 12.18
C PHE A 89 11.05 2.78 11.83
N PRO A 90 10.94 1.64 12.55
CA PRO A 90 11.71 0.44 12.25
C PRO A 90 11.54 -0.01 10.80
N ARG A 91 12.65 -0.44 10.18
CA ARG A 91 12.64 -0.91 8.80
C ARG A 91 12.36 -2.41 8.77
N THR A 92 11.39 -2.81 7.97
CA THR A 92 11.23 -4.21 7.55
C THR A 92 12.18 -4.53 6.40
N VAL A 93 12.92 -5.62 6.53
CA VAL A 93 13.82 -6.14 5.49
C VAL A 93 13.42 -7.58 5.18
N GLY A 94 13.39 -7.93 3.91
CA GLY A 94 13.08 -9.28 3.45
C GLY A 94 13.70 -9.59 2.10
N THR A 95 13.56 -10.84 1.67
CA THR A 95 13.97 -11.33 0.36
C THR A 95 12.76 -11.35 -0.57
N VAL A 96 12.92 -10.78 -1.77
CA VAL A 96 11.86 -10.86 -2.78
C VAL A 96 11.82 -12.27 -3.35
N ALA A 97 10.71 -12.97 -3.10
CA ALA A 97 10.48 -14.33 -3.62
C ALA A 97 9.80 -14.31 -4.99
N ARG A 98 8.89 -13.36 -5.21
CA ARG A 98 8.18 -13.22 -6.49
C ARG A 98 7.86 -11.77 -6.82
N VAL A 99 7.85 -11.46 -8.11
CA VAL A 99 7.48 -10.15 -8.64
C VAL A 99 6.39 -10.32 -9.69
N ARG A 100 5.29 -9.59 -9.55
CA ARG A 100 4.16 -9.56 -10.48
C ARG A 100 3.91 -8.14 -10.94
N VAL A 101 3.80 -7.93 -12.25
CA VAL A 101 3.28 -6.67 -12.79
C VAL A 101 1.77 -6.67 -12.65
N VAL A 102 1.23 -5.56 -12.15
CA VAL A 102 -0.21 -5.31 -12.03
C VAL A 102 -0.68 -4.57 -13.27
N THR A 103 -1.69 -5.09 -13.94
CA THR A 103 -2.41 -4.41 -15.03
C THR A 103 -3.84 -4.15 -14.60
N GLN A 104 -4.28 -2.91 -14.70
CA GLN A 104 -5.60 -2.48 -14.25
C GLN A 104 -6.36 -1.79 -15.38
N GLU A 105 -7.69 -1.90 -15.34
CA GLU A 105 -8.57 -1.16 -16.23
C GLU A 105 -8.70 0.29 -15.74
N TYR A 106 -8.62 1.23 -16.67
CA TYR A 106 -8.85 2.64 -16.46
C TYR A 106 -10.02 3.09 -17.30
N VAL A 107 -10.95 3.83 -16.72
CA VAL A 107 -12.12 4.41 -17.39
C VAL A 107 -12.06 5.94 -17.31
N PRO A 108 -12.48 6.67 -18.35
CA PRO A 108 -12.56 8.13 -18.28
C PRO A 108 -13.46 8.58 -17.13
N SER A 109 -13.03 9.61 -16.39
CA SER A 109 -13.86 10.23 -15.36
C SER A 109 -15.10 10.88 -16.01
N PRO A 110 -16.30 10.69 -15.46
CA PRO A 110 -17.51 11.33 -15.97
C PRO A 110 -17.56 12.84 -15.68
N THR A 111 -16.74 13.33 -14.74
CA THR A 111 -16.81 14.70 -14.22
C THR A 111 -15.59 15.56 -14.51
N GLU A 112 -14.46 14.95 -14.90
CA GLU A 112 -13.19 15.66 -15.08
C GLU A 112 -12.49 15.23 -16.37
N GLU A 113 -12.22 16.20 -17.24
CA GLU A 113 -11.44 15.94 -18.46
C GLU A 113 -10.01 15.51 -18.10
N ARG A 114 -9.50 14.47 -18.78
CA ARG A 114 -8.15 13.90 -18.59
C ARG A 114 -7.89 13.25 -17.23
N LEU A 115 -8.92 13.05 -16.41
CA LEU A 115 -8.84 12.17 -15.25
C LEU A 115 -9.31 10.76 -15.64
N TYR A 116 -8.54 9.76 -15.26
CA TYR A 116 -8.90 8.35 -15.44
C TYR A 116 -9.07 7.70 -14.07
N LEU A 117 -10.19 7.01 -13.90
CA LEU A 117 -10.54 6.27 -12.70
C LEU A 117 -10.23 4.80 -12.90
N HIS A 118 -10.02 4.07 -11.82
CA HIS A 118 -9.98 2.62 -11.87
C HIS A 118 -11.34 2.06 -12.31
N GLY A 119 -11.35 1.19 -13.31
CA GLY A 119 -12.54 0.43 -13.69
C GLY A 119 -12.89 -0.66 -12.67
N ASP A 120 -14.08 -1.23 -12.81
CA ASP A 120 -14.58 -2.28 -11.90
C ASP A 120 -13.96 -3.65 -12.16
N ALA A 121 -13.27 -3.83 -13.30
CA ALA A 121 -12.64 -5.10 -13.62
C ALA A 121 -11.48 -5.41 -12.65
N PRO A 122 -11.36 -6.67 -12.19
CA PRO A 122 -10.29 -7.05 -11.30
C PRO A 122 -8.92 -6.89 -11.99
N PRO A 123 -7.86 -6.54 -11.24
CA PRO A 123 -6.53 -6.42 -11.79
C PRO A 123 -6.03 -7.77 -12.33
N ARG A 124 -5.18 -7.69 -13.35
CA ARG A 124 -4.48 -8.83 -13.93
C ARG A 124 -3.04 -8.84 -13.43
N TYR A 125 -2.53 -10.03 -13.13
CA TYR A 125 -1.17 -10.22 -12.65
C TYR A 125 -0.35 -11.02 -13.66
N ARG A 126 0.88 -10.56 -13.89
CA ARG A 126 1.85 -11.28 -14.71
C ARG A 126 3.16 -11.43 -13.96
N ASP A 127 3.57 -12.66 -13.70
CA ASP A 127 4.88 -12.96 -13.12
C ASP A 127 6.00 -12.46 -14.04
N VAL A 128 6.97 -11.79 -13.45
CA VAL A 128 8.17 -11.31 -14.13
C VAL A 128 9.41 -11.67 -13.32
N PRO A 129 10.57 -11.94 -13.95
CA PRO A 129 11.78 -12.32 -13.24
C PRO A 129 12.40 -11.16 -12.44
N ARG A 130 12.00 -9.91 -12.73
CA ARG A 130 12.47 -8.69 -12.05
C ARG A 130 11.48 -7.56 -12.25
N SER A 131 11.50 -6.59 -11.33
CA SER A 131 10.70 -5.37 -11.44
C SER A 131 11.03 -4.62 -12.75
N PRO A 132 10.01 -4.16 -13.51
CA PRO A 132 10.24 -3.31 -14.67
C PRO A 132 10.75 -1.94 -14.23
N THR A 133 11.63 -1.33 -15.05
CA THR A 133 12.11 0.04 -14.81
C THR A 133 11.15 1.12 -15.30
N ARG A 134 10.17 0.73 -16.13
CA ARG A 134 9.11 1.59 -16.64
C ARG A 134 7.89 0.74 -16.98
N PHE A 135 6.70 1.30 -16.78
CA PHE A 135 5.46 0.72 -17.25
C PHE A 135 5.18 1.13 -18.69
N ALA A 136 4.45 0.28 -19.42
CA ALA A 136 3.83 0.70 -20.66
C ALA A 136 2.84 1.84 -20.37
N GLY A 137 3.02 2.99 -21.02
CA GLY A 137 2.11 4.13 -20.88
C GLY A 137 0.70 3.80 -21.40
N PRO A 138 -0.30 4.63 -21.04
CA PRO A 138 -1.65 4.47 -21.56
C PRO A 138 -1.66 4.58 -23.10
N PRO A 139 -2.57 3.89 -23.79
CA PRO A 139 -2.76 4.06 -25.23
C PRO A 139 -3.22 5.50 -25.54
N GLU A 140 -3.04 5.93 -26.80
CA GLU A 140 -3.51 7.25 -27.27
C GLU A 140 -5.03 7.35 -27.43
N GLU A 141 -5.75 6.23 -27.31
CA GLU A 141 -7.20 6.16 -27.50
C GLU A 141 -7.97 6.49 -26.21
N ASP A 142 -9.00 7.33 -26.32
CA ASP A 142 -9.95 7.59 -25.25
C ASP A 142 -10.92 6.41 -25.11
N GLY A 143 -10.88 5.71 -23.98
CA GLY A 143 -11.81 4.61 -23.68
C GLY A 143 -11.44 3.87 -22.40
N PRO A 144 -12.21 2.85 -22.01
CA PRO A 144 -11.73 1.85 -21.07
C PRO A 144 -10.48 1.19 -21.66
N TYR A 145 -9.33 1.34 -21.01
CA TYR A 145 -8.09 0.70 -21.43
C TYR A 145 -7.40 -0.01 -20.28
N TRP A 146 -6.55 -0.98 -20.63
CA TRP A 146 -5.73 -1.73 -19.67
C TRP A 146 -4.32 -1.17 -19.67
N ALA A 147 -3.81 -0.76 -18.50
CA ALA A 147 -2.45 -0.25 -18.36
C ALA A 147 -1.74 -0.90 -17.17
N GLU A 148 -0.41 -1.00 -17.26
CA GLU A 148 0.43 -1.43 -16.15
C GLU A 148 0.43 -0.32 -15.08
N SER A 149 -0.03 -0.64 -13.87
CA SER A 149 -0.27 0.33 -12.80
C SER A 149 0.64 0.17 -11.59
N GLY A 150 1.34 -0.97 -11.48
CA GLY A 150 2.16 -1.24 -10.30
C GLY A 150 2.90 -2.57 -10.34
N VAL A 151 3.59 -2.84 -9.24
CA VAL A 151 4.26 -4.12 -8.99
C VAL A 151 3.77 -4.68 -7.66
N LEU A 152 3.35 -5.93 -7.66
CA LEU A 152 3.07 -6.72 -6.47
C LEU A 152 4.29 -7.61 -6.18
N VAL A 153 4.75 -7.58 -4.94
CA VAL A 153 5.95 -8.31 -4.50
C VAL A 153 5.58 -9.28 -3.39
N ASP A 154 5.96 -10.54 -3.55
CA ASP A 154 5.92 -11.50 -2.45
C ASP A 154 7.24 -11.38 -1.69
N LEU A 155 7.18 -10.89 -0.46
CA LEU A 155 8.33 -10.64 0.38
C LEU A 155 8.43 -11.72 1.46
N GLU A 156 9.52 -12.46 1.45
CA GLU A 156 9.90 -13.37 2.52
C GLU A 156 10.65 -12.58 3.59
N ILE A 157 10.02 -12.41 4.74
CA ILE A 157 10.64 -11.77 5.90
C ILE A 157 11.19 -12.90 6.77
N PRO A 158 12.49 -12.88 7.13
CA PRO A 158 13.04 -13.85 8.07
C PRO A 158 12.17 -13.82 9.33
N GLY A 159 11.66 -14.96 9.77
CA GLY A 159 10.98 -15.03 11.05
C GLY A 159 11.98 -14.91 12.20
N PRO A 160 11.50 -14.67 13.43
CA PRO A 160 12.37 -14.74 14.60
C PRO A 160 12.95 -16.16 14.69
N ALA A 161 14.28 -16.25 14.76
CA ALA A 161 15.01 -17.49 14.96
C ALA A 161 14.74 -18.10 16.35
#